data_AF-A0A7D3ZN94-F1
#
_entry.id   AF-A0A7D3ZN94-F1
#
_cell.length_a   1.000
_cell.length_b   1.000
_cell.length_c   1.000
_cell.angle_alpha   90.00
_cell.angle_beta   90.00
_cell.angle_gamma   90.00
#
_symmetry.space_group_name_H-M   'P 1'
#
loop_
_entity.id
_entity.type
_entity.pdbx_description
1 polymer ?
#
loop_
_entity_poly.entity_id
_entity_poly.type
_entity_poly.pdbx_seq_one_letter_code
_entity_poly.pdbx_strand_id
1 'polypeptide(L)'
;MTDGPLIVQSDKTLLLEVDHELAGACRKDIAPFAELERAPEHVHTYRVTPLALWNARAAGHDAEQVVDTLIKYSRYPVPHALLVDVADTMARYGRLRLEKHPVHGLVLASSDRSVLEEVLRAKKVKGMIGDKVADDTVVVHPSERGALKQALLKLGWPAEDLAGYVDGEAHAISLAEDGWELRSYQRDAAEAFWHGGSGVVVLPCGAGKTIVGAAAMARAEATTLILVTNTVSAHQWKQELIRRTSLTEDEIGEYTGTKKEIRPVTIATYQIMTTRRKGVYTHLELFDARDWGLVVYDEVHLLPAPIFRMTADLQARRRLGLTATLVREDNREGDVFSLIGPKRYDAPWKDMETQGWIAPADCVEVRVTLTDSERLAYATAEPEERYRFCATTDTKTKLIQALVDRHKGEQLLVIGQYIDQLDELGALLDAPVIKGETRVRERERLFDAFRSGEINVLVVSKVANFSIDLPEASVAVQVSGAYGSRQEEAQRLGRLLRPKASGQGARFYAVVARDTLDQDYAAHRQRFLAEQGYAYRIVDADAVLAGEEI
;
A
#
# COMPACT_ATOMS: atom_id res chain seq x y z
N MET A 1 -5.82 20.63 -33.88
CA MET A 1 -6.18 20.19 -32.53
C MET A 1 -5.68 18.77 -32.40
N THR A 2 -4.80 18.51 -31.45
CA THR A 2 -4.31 17.17 -31.14
C THR A 2 -5.48 16.37 -30.59
N ASP A 3 -5.83 15.25 -31.24
CA ASP A 3 -6.84 14.32 -30.75
C ASP A 3 -6.18 13.39 -29.72
N GLY A 4 -5.78 13.99 -28.60
CA GLY A 4 -5.07 13.32 -27.53
C GLY A 4 -6.02 12.77 -26.46
N PRO A 5 -5.60 11.75 -25.68
CA PRO A 5 -6.42 11.13 -24.64
C PRO A 5 -6.49 11.96 -23.34
N LEU A 6 -5.71 13.05 -23.22
CA LEU A 6 -5.49 13.76 -21.97
C LEU A 6 -6.21 15.11 -21.96
N ILE A 7 -6.86 15.47 -20.87
CA ILE A 7 -7.35 16.82 -20.61
C ILE A 7 -6.52 17.40 -19.48
N VAL A 8 -5.74 18.44 -19.80
CA VAL A 8 -4.85 19.11 -18.84
C VAL A 8 -5.51 20.36 -18.27
N GLN A 9 -5.76 20.36 -16.97
CA GLN A 9 -6.44 21.46 -16.27
C GLN A 9 -5.44 22.42 -15.60
N SER A 10 -5.84 23.68 -15.41
CA SER A 10 -4.98 24.71 -14.81
C SER A 10 -4.66 24.47 -13.33
N ASP A 11 -5.45 23.62 -12.66
CA ASP A 11 -5.26 23.23 -11.26
C ASP A 11 -4.36 21.99 -11.09
N LYS A 12 -3.58 21.65 -12.13
CA LYS A 12 -2.64 20.51 -12.18
C LYS A 12 -3.31 19.14 -12.23
N THR A 13 -4.62 19.09 -12.47
CA THR A 13 -5.35 17.84 -12.71
C THR A 13 -5.18 17.41 -14.17
N LEU A 14 -4.91 16.11 -14.39
CA LEU A 14 -4.90 15.49 -15.70
C LEU A 14 -6.01 14.43 -15.76
N LEU A 15 -6.91 14.54 -16.74
CA LEU A 15 -7.97 13.56 -16.96
C LEU A 15 -7.62 12.73 -18.19
N LEU A 16 -7.36 11.45 -18.00
CA LEU A 16 -6.97 10.52 -19.04
C LEU A 16 -8.16 9.64 -19.42
N GLU A 17 -8.62 9.74 -20.67
CA GLU A 17 -9.64 8.85 -21.21
C GLU A 17 -9.05 7.47 -21.50
N VAL A 18 -9.60 6.44 -20.87
CA VAL A 18 -9.06 5.08 -20.88
C VAL A 18 -9.32 4.35 -22.20
N ASP A 19 -10.46 4.64 -22.83
CA ASP A 19 -10.91 3.96 -24.05
C ASP A 19 -10.22 4.49 -25.33
N HIS A 20 -9.36 5.49 -25.21
CA HIS A 20 -8.63 6.07 -26.33
C HIS A 20 -7.40 5.22 -26.72
N GLU A 21 -7.09 5.09 -28.02
CA GLU A 21 -6.01 4.22 -28.52
C GLU A 21 -4.64 4.55 -27.90
N LEU A 22 -4.35 5.84 -27.69
CA LEU A 22 -3.11 6.33 -27.06
C LEU A 22 -3.11 6.29 -25.52
N ALA A 23 -4.18 5.82 -24.86
CA ALA A 23 -4.30 5.90 -23.41
C ALA A 23 -3.17 5.17 -22.66
N GLY A 24 -2.81 3.97 -23.13
CA GLY A 24 -1.71 3.19 -22.54
C GLY A 24 -0.35 3.87 -22.66
N ALA A 25 -0.05 4.45 -23.83
CA ALA A 25 1.18 5.21 -24.06
C ALA A 25 1.21 6.50 -23.22
N CYS A 26 0.11 7.25 -23.21
CA CYS A 26 -0.01 8.46 -22.39
C CYS A 26 0.18 8.15 -20.91
N ARG A 27 -0.41 7.06 -20.40
CA ARG A 27 -0.25 6.63 -19.01
C ARG A 27 1.22 6.39 -18.65
N LYS A 28 1.94 5.67 -19.52
CA LYS A 28 3.36 5.38 -19.31
C LYS A 28 4.20 6.67 -19.29
N ASP A 29 3.90 7.61 -20.18
CA ASP A 29 4.68 8.84 -20.33
C ASP A 29 4.40 9.86 -19.20
N ILE A 30 3.19 9.90 -18.63
CA ILE A 30 2.87 10.78 -17.50
C ILE A 30 3.24 10.20 -16.12
N ALA A 31 3.36 8.87 -16.01
CA ALA A 31 3.65 8.19 -14.74
C ALA A 31 4.88 8.71 -13.97
N PRO A 32 5.98 9.17 -14.61
CA PRO A 32 7.13 9.69 -13.89
C PRO A 32 6.84 10.98 -13.10
N PHE A 33 5.88 11.80 -13.55
CA PHE A 33 5.68 13.16 -13.05
C PHE A 33 4.24 13.48 -12.60
N ALA A 34 3.32 12.52 -12.72
CA ALA A 34 1.95 12.64 -12.28
C ALA A 34 1.55 11.46 -11.38
N GLU A 35 0.81 11.76 -10.31
CA GLU A 35 0.32 10.77 -9.35
C GLU A 35 -1.12 10.40 -9.69
N LEU A 36 -1.45 9.10 -9.71
CA LEU A 36 -2.81 8.63 -9.91
C LEU A 36 -3.65 8.95 -8.66
N GLU A 37 -4.66 9.80 -8.79
CA GLU A 37 -5.62 10.10 -7.72
C GLU A 37 -6.80 9.13 -7.75
N ARG A 38 -7.36 8.85 -8.95
CA ARG A 38 -8.55 8.01 -9.13
C ARG A 38 -8.48 7.24 -10.45
N ALA A 39 -8.92 5.98 -10.47
CA ALA A 39 -8.99 5.16 -11.68
C ALA A 39 -10.38 4.53 -11.91
N PRO A 40 -11.45 5.34 -12.08
CA PRO A 40 -12.76 4.83 -12.45
C PRO A 40 -12.77 4.34 -13.91
N GLU A 41 -13.87 3.70 -14.32
CA GLU A 41 -13.95 2.87 -15.54
C GLU A 41 -13.47 3.56 -16.82
N HIS A 42 -13.85 4.82 -17.04
CA HIS A 42 -13.65 5.52 -18.32
C HIS A 42 -12.60 6.64 -18.28
N VAL A 43 -12.39 7.28 -17.12
CA VAL A 43 -11.52 8.46 -17.02
C VAL A 43 -10.65 8.38 -15.77
N HIS A 44 -9.36 8.15 -15.95
CA HIS A 44 -8.41 8.19 -14.84
C HIS A 44 -8.04 9.64 -14.52
N THR A 45 -7.98 9.97 -13.23
CA THR A 45 -7.56 11.29 -12.75
C THR A 45 -6.16 11.20 -12.17
N TYR A 46 -5.24 12.01 -12.70
CA TYR A 46 -3.89 12.18 -12.19
C TYR A 46 -3.68 13.61 -11.70
N ARG A 47 -2.73 13.81 -10.80
CA ARG A 47 -2.31 15.11 -10.29
C ARG A 47 -0.82 15.32 -10.51
N VAL A 48 -0.46 16.47 -11.07
CA VAL A 48 0.93 16.91 -11.10
C VAL A 48 1.25 17.61 -9.77
N THR A 49 2.11 16.99 -8.96
CA THR A 49 2.55 17.54 -7.68
C THR A 49 3.99 18.05 -7.79
N PRO A 50 4.40 19.04 -6.97
CA PRO A 50 5.81 19.46 -6.94
C PRO A 50 6.76 18.31 -6.63
N LEU A 51 6.35 17.40 -5.74
CA LEU A 51 7.11 16.21 -5.39
C LEU A 51 7.28 15.29 -6.60
N ALA A 52 6.21 14.99 -7.34
CA ALA A 52 6.29 14.16 -8.55
C ALA A 52 7.21 14.77 -9.61
N LEU A 53 7.13 16.09 -9.83
CA LEU A 53 8.01 16.81 -10.75
C LEU A 53 9.49 16.71 -10.35
N TRP A 54 9.80 16.91 -9.07
CA TRP A 54 11.17 16.77 -8.55
C TRP A 54 11.67 15.33 -8.62
N ASN A 55 10.79 14.36 -8.42
CA ASN A 55 11.11 12.94 -8.55
C ASN A 55 11.40 12.57 -10.00
N ALA A 56 10.60 13.07 -10.94
CA ALA A 56 10.86 12.92 -12.37
C ALA A 56 12.22 13.50 -12.74
N ARG A 57 12.55 14.68 -12.18
CA ARG A 57 13.86 15.32 -12.39
C ARG A 57 15.02 14.47 -11.84
N ALA A 58 14.86 13.93 -10.63
CA ALA A 58 15.82 13.01 -10.02
C ALA A 58 16.00 11.70 -10.82
N ALA A 59 14.97 11.28 -11.55
CA ALA A 59 14.99 10.11 -12.42
C ALA A 59 15.55 10.40 -13.83
N GLY A 60 15.99 11.63 -14.10
CA GLY A 60 16.61 12.03 -15.37
C GLY A 60 15.66 12.69 -16.37
N HIS A 61 14.38 12.89 -16.03
CA HIS A 61 13.47 13.65 -16.89
C HIS A 61 13.73 15.15 -16.78
N ASP A 62 13.68 15.89 -17.88
CA ASP A 62 13.76 17.36 -17.86
C ASP A 62 12.37 18.00 -18.04
N ALA A 63 12.31 19.32 -17.80
CA ALA A 63 11.06 20.06 -17.92
C ALA A 63 10.52 20.08 -19.36
N GLU A 64 11.40 20.04 -20.35
CA GLU A 64 11.03 20.05 -21.76
C GLU A 64 10.28 18.77 -22.13
N GLN A 65 10.79 17.60 -21.72
CA GLN A 65 10.14 16.31 -21.89
C GLN A 65 8.76 16.26 -21.23
N VAL A 66 8.63 16.79 -20.01
CA VAL A 66 7.35 16.84 -19.30
C VAL A 66 6.35 17.74 -20.03
N VAL A 67 6.78 18.93 -20.43
CA VAL A 67 5.96 19.88 -21.20
C VAL A 67 5.55 19.30 -22.55
N ASP A 68 6.48 18.69 -23.29
CA ASP A 68 6.22 18.03 -24.57
C ASP A 68 5.20 16.91 -24.41
N THR A 69 5.36 16.07 -23.36
CA THR A 69 4.40 15.00 -23.04
C THR A 69 2.99 15.56 -22.82
N LEU A 70 2.86 16.63 -22.02
CA LEU A 70 1.56 17.28 -21.77
C LEU A 70 0.96 17.84 -23.05
N ILE A 71 1.74 18.49 -23.90
CA ILE A 71 1.27 19.06 -25.17
C ILE A 71 0.87 17.96 -26.16
N LYS A 72 1.70 16.94 -26.30
CA LYS A 72 1.54 15.80 -27.22
C LYS A 72 0.22 15.07 -26.99
N TYR A 73 -0.11 14.77 -25.74
CA TYR A 73 -1.30 13.99 -25.40
C TYR A 73 -2.54 14.84 -25.08
N SER A 74 -2.43 16.17 -24.99
CA SER A 74 -3.58 16.99 -24.62
C SER A 74 -4.57 17.14 -25.77
N ARG A 75 -5.85 16.88 -25.48
CA ARG A 75 -6.99 17.14 -26.37
C ARG A 75 -7.22 18.63 -26.59
N TYR A 76 -7.04 19.41 -25.53
CA TYR A 76 -7.24 20.85 -25.53
C TYR A 76 -5.90 21.58 -25.37
N PRO A 77 -5.79 22.86 -25.76
CA PRO A 77 -4.59 23.63 -25.51
C PRO A 77 -4.22 23.62 -24.02
N VAL A 78 -2.98 23.23 -23.71
CA VAL A 78 -2.49 23.20 -22.32
C VAL A 78 -2.38 24.63 -21.78
N PRO A 79 -2.89 24.92 -20.57
CA PRO A 79 -2.75 26.24 -19.97
C PRO A 79 -1.29 26.68 -19.86
N HIS A 80 -0.93 27.82 -20.46
CA HIS A 80 0.46 28.29 -20.48
C HIS A 80 1.04 28.49 -19.07
N ALA A 81 0.22 29.00 -18.13
CA ALA A 81 0.62 29.17 -16.74
C ALA A 81 1.06 27.86 -16.08
N LEU A 82 0.44 26.72 -16.44
CA LEU A 82 0.84 25.42 -15.94
C LEU A 82 2.20 25.00 -16.48
N LEU A 83 2.46 25.23 -17.77
CA LEU A 83 3.75 24.89 -18.40
C LEU A 83 4.92 25.65 -17.75
N VAL A 84 4.71 26.94 -17.48
CA VAL A 84 5.68 27.78 -16.76
C VAL A 84 5.90 27.26 -15.34
N ASP A 85 4.83 26.97 -14.60
CA ASP A 85 4.92 26.46 -13.23
C ASP A 85 5.63 25.09 -13.14
N VAL A 86 5.42 24.20 -14.11
CA VAL A 86 6.14 22.92 -14.22
C VAL A 86 7.64 23.16 -14.38
N ALA A 87 8.03 24.02 -15.33
CA ALA A 87 9.42 24.35 -15.58
C ALA A 87 10.10 25.00 -14.36
N ASP A 88 9.44 26.00 -13.76
CA ASP A 88 9.94 26.70 -12.57
C ASP A 88 10.07 25.76 -11.37
N THR A 89 9.13 24.85 -11.20
CA THR A 89 9.16 23.85 -10.12
C THR A 89 10.31 22.89 -10.32
N MET A 90 10.46 22.28 -11.50
CA MET A 90 11.54 21.33 -11.79
C MET A 90 12.92 21.99 -11.70
N ALA A 91 13.06 23.27 -12.07
CA ALA A 91 14.30 24.04 -11.98
C ALA A 91 14.78 24.31 -10.55
N ARG A 92 13.98 23.99 -9.52
CA ARG A 92 14.41 24.05 -8.11
C ARG A 92 15.24 22.84 -7.70
N TYR A 93 15.04 21.69 -8.35
CA TYR A 93 15.80 20.48 -8.06
C TYR A 93 17.25 20.61 -8.57
N GLY A 94 18.21 20.15 -7.77
CA GLY A 94 19.64 20.23 -8.10
C GLY A 94 20.30 21.56 -7.76
N ARG A 95 19.54 22.59 -7.36
CA ARG A 95 20.13 23.84 -6.83
C ARG A 95 20.84 23.62 -5.51
N LEU A 96 20.32 22.71 -4.70
CA LEU A 96 20.96 22.21 -3.49
C LEU A 96 21.40 20.77 -3.74
N ARG A 97 22.62 20.44 -3.35
CA ARG A 97 23.21 19.11 -3.54
C ARG A 97 23.84 18.63 -2.24
N LEU A 98 23.47 17.43 -1.81
CA LEU A 98 24.14 16.73 -0.73
C LEU A 98 25.28 15.91 -1.33
N GLU A 99 26.50 16.20 -0.92
CA GLU A 99 27.71 15.63 -1.51
C GLU A 99 28.66 15.11 -0.41
N LYS A 100 29.52 14.15 -0.77
CA LYS A 100 30.58 13.67 0.11
C LYS A 100 31.84 14.50 -0.13
N HIS A 101 32.15 15.41 0.78
CA HIS A 101 33.36 16.21 0.76
C HIS A 101 34.55 15.41 1.30
N PRO A 102 35.73 15.43 0.63
CA PRO A 102 36.90 14.65 1.04
C PRO A 102 37.38 14.91 2.47
N VAL A 103 37.24 16.14 2.95
CA VAL A 103 37.74 16.60 4.27
C VAL A 103 36.64 16.75 5.31
N HIS A 104 35.42 17.10 4.89
CA HIS A 104 34.35 17.56 5.80
C HIS A 104 33.20 16.56 5.91
N GLY A 105 33.31 15.39 5.26
CA GLY A 105 32.26 14.38 5.29
C GLY A 105 31.06 14.82 4.46
N LEU A 106 29.86 14.82 5.06
CA LEU A 106 28.64 15.22 4.35
C LEU A 106 28.51 16.74 4.30
N VAL A 107 28.29 17.30 3.11
CA VAL A 107 28.07 18.74 2.92
C VAL A 107 26.82 19.00 2.10
N LEU A 108 26.20 20.16 2.31
CA LEU A 108 25.18 20.73 1.44
C LEU A 108 25.83 21.85 0.62
N ALA A 109 26.01 21.60 -0.67
CA ALA A 109 26.49 22.55 -1.66
C ALA A 109 25.30 23.18 -2.40
N SER A 110 25.46 24.42 -2.87
CA SER A 110 24.43 25.12 -3.65
C SER A 110 24.99 25.75 -4.91
N SER A 111 24.29 25.63 -6.04
CA SER A 111 24.58 26.45 -7.23
C SER A 111 23.97 27.86 -7.14
N ASP A 112 23.14 28.11 -6.13
CA ASP A 112 22.43 29.37 -5.91
C ASP A 112 22.63 29.83 -4.45
N ARG A 113 23.51 30.84 -4.27
CA ARG A 113 23.86 31.37 -2.95
C ARG A 113 22.65 31.94 -2.22
N SER A 114 21.71 32.54 -2.94
CA SER A 114 20.53 33.16 -2.33
C SER A 114 19.63 32.09 -1.71
N VAL A 115 19.43 30.98 -2.43
CA VAL A 115 18.68 29.82 -1.94
C VAL A 115 19.35 29.18 -0.73
N LEU A 116 20.68 29.06 -0.74
CA LEU A 116 21.41 28.53 0.40
C LEU A 116 21.20 29.39 1.65
N GLU A 117 21.36 30.72 1.54
CA GLU A 117 21.17 31.64 2.66
C GLU A 117 19.72 31.66 3.17
N GLU A 118 18.72 31.53 2.28
CA GLU A 118 17.32 31.37 2.66
C GLU A 118 17.11 30.12 3.52
N VAL A 119 17.63 28.98 3.07
CA VAL A 119 17.53 27.69 3.74
C VAL A 119 18.26 27.69 5.09
N LEU A 120 19.47 28.26 5.16
CA LEU A 120 20.27 28.32 6.38
C LEU A 120 19.58 29.12 7.50
N ARG A 121 18.75 30.12 7.13
CA ARG A 121 17.97 30.92 8.09
C ARG A 121 16.68 30.25 8.54
N ALA A 122 16.25 29.20 7.85
CA ALA A 122 15.00 28.52 8.18
C ALA A 122 15.11 27.81 9.53
N LYS A 123 14.20 28.12 10.46
CA LYS A 123 14.15 27.50 11.79
C LYS A 123 14.10 25.95 11.74
N LYS A 124 13.52 25.40 10.67
CA LYS A 124 13.35 23.95 10.45
C LYS A 124 14.67 23.20 10.25
N VAL A 125 15.73 23.89 9.82
CA VAL A 125 17.03 23.31 9.47
C VAL A 125 18.05 23.48 10.60
N LYS A 126 17.72 24.28 11.61
CA LYS A 126 18.59 24.57 12.75
C LYS A 126 18.94 23.28 13.50
N GLY A 127 20.24 23.05 13.71
CA GLY A 127 20.77 21.85 14.38
C GLY A 127 21.12 20.69 13.44
N MET A 128 20.72 20.76 12.16
CA MET A 128 21.09 19.77 11.14
C MET A 128 22.37 20.15 10.39
N ILE A 129 22.72 21.43 10.45
CA ILE A 129 23.80 22.06 9.69
C ILE A 129 24.88 22.56 10.66
N GLY A 130 26.14 22.32 10.29
CA GLY A 130 27.34 22.73 11.01
C GLY A 130 27.98 23.99 10.43
N ASP A 131 29.30 24.06 10.49
CA ASP A 131 30.06 25.23 10.05
C ASP A 131 29.99 25.45 8.53
N LYS A 132 30.05 26.71 8.13
CA LYS A 132 30.13 27.12 6.73
C LYS A 132 31.56 26.89 6.22
N VAL A 133 31.70 25.99 5.23
CA VAL A 133 32.99 25.60 4.65
C VAL A 133 33.41 26.57 3.55
N ALA A 134 32.44 27.00 2.74
CA ALA A 134 32.62 27.98 1.67
C ALA A 134 31.34 28.81 1.50
N ASP A 135 31.38 29.85 0.68
CA ASP A 135 30.24 30.75 0.47
C ASP A 135 28.96 30.06 -0.02
N ASP A 136 29.13 28.91 -0.68
CA ASP A 136 28.10 28.06 -1.29
C ASP A 136 28.00 26.67 -0.66
N THR A 137 28.75 26.40 0.42
CA THR A 137 28.88 25.04 0.97
C THR A 137 28.90 25.05 2.49
N VAL A 138 28.09 24.17 3.09
CA VAL A 138 27.98 24.05 4.55
C VAL A 138 28.06 22.59 4.99
N VAL A 139 28.65 22.32 6.16
CA VAL A 139 28.69 20.97 6.74
C VAL A 139 27.28 20.53 7.15
N VAL A 140 26.96 19.27 6.92
CA VAL A 140 25.72 18.63 7.38
C VAL A 140 26.08 17.51 8.33
N HIS A 141 25.36 17.42 9.46
CA HIS A 141 25.52 16.27 10.35
C HIS A 141 25.04 14.99 9.64
N PRO A 142 25.87 13.93 9.51
CA PRO A 142 25.50 12.73 8.75
C PRO A 142 24.19 12.07 9.20
N SER A 143 23.92 12.05 10.51
CA SER A 143 22.68 11.55 11.12
C SER A 143 21.43 12.36 10.72
N GLU A 144 21.62 13.63 10.37
CA GLU A 144 20.54 14.57 10.05
C GLU A 144 20.26 14.64 8.53
N ARG A 145 20.98 13.87 7.69
CA ARG A 145 20.81 13.85 6.21
C ARG A 145 19.35 13.73 5.80
N GLY A 146 18.62 12.78 6.39
CA GLY A 146 17.19 12.58 6.10
C GLY A 146 16.33 13.73 6.58
N ALA A 147 16.47 14.12 7.85
CA ALA A 147 15.70 15.21 8.44
C ALA A 147 15.89 16.53 7.67
N LEU A 148 17.12 16.79 7.24
CA LEU A 148 17.45 17.90 6.36
C LEU A 148 16.71 17.79 5.03
N LYS A 149 16.76 16.65 4.32
CA LYS A 149 16.01 16.46 3.07
C LYS A 149 14.51 16.72 3.25
N GLN A 150 13.91 16.24 4.34
CA GLN A 150 12.49 16.52 4.63
C GLN A 150 12.24 18.01 4.87
N ALA A 151 13.12 18.68 5.63
CA ALA A 151 13.01 20.11 5.92
C ALA A 151 13.12 20.93 4.62
N LEU A 152 14.11 20.60 3.78
CA LEU A 152 14.35 21.19 2.46
C LEU A 152 13.16 21.01 1.51
N LEU A 153 12.60 19.80 1.44
CA LEU A 153 11.38 19.53 0.68
C LEU A 153 10.20 20.39 1.16
N LYS A 154 10.02 20.51 2.48
CA LYS A 154 8.97 21.34 3.10
C LYS A 154 9.21 22.85 2.95
N LEU A 155 10.42 23.26 2.59
CA LEU A 155 10.77 24.63 2.24
C LEU A 155 10.64 24.89 0.73
N GLY A 156 10.38 23.86 -0.07
CA GLY A 156 10.23 23.98 -1.52
C GLY A 156 11.56 23.98 -2.29
N TRP A 157 12.64 23.54 -1.64
CA TRP A 157 14.00 23.48 -2.19
C TRP A 157 14.57 22.07 -2.02
N PRO A 158 14.11 21.06 -2.79
CA PRO A 158 14.60 19.69 -2.64
C PRO A 158 16.10 19.61 -2.97
N ALA A 159 16.86 18.90 -2.14
CA ALA A 159 18.25 18.60 -2.43
C ALA A 159 18.38 17.36 -3.31
N GLU A 160 19.23 17.45 -4.33
CA GLU A 160 19.77 16.29 -5.04
C GLU A 160 20.79 15.59 -4.15
N ASP A 161 20.75 14.26 -4.10
CA ASP A 161 21.53 13.50 -3.14
C ASP A 161 22.64 12.69 -3.84
N LEU A 162 23.80 13.32 -4.00
CA LEU A 162 24.98 12.79 -4.68
C LEU A 162 26.00 12.16 -3.72
N ALA A 163 25.76 12.22 -2.41
CA ALA A 163 26.64 11.64 -1.40
C ALA A 163 26.70 10.10 -1.45
N GLY A 164 25.93 9.47 -2.34
CA GLY A 164 25.89 8.02 -2.56
C GLY A 164 25.20 7.25 -1.45
N TYR A 165 25.06 5.95 -1.67
CA TYR A 165 24.66 5.00 -0.63
C TYR A 165 25.91 4.45 0.07
N VAL A 166 25.80 4.16 1.36
CA VAL A 166 26.80 3.36 2.05
C VAL A 166 26.44 1.91 1.78
N ASP A 167 27.32 1.20 1.07
CA ASP A 167 27.21 -0.26 0.92
C ASP A 167 27.29 -0.88 2.31
N GLY A 168 26.32 -1.73 2.65
CA GLY A 168 26.31 -2.44 3.92
C GLY A 168 27.19 -3.68 3.89
N GLU A 169 27.15 -4.47 4.98
CA GLU A 169 27.77 -5.78 5.06
C GLU A 169 27.23 -6.67 3.93
N ALA A 170 28.14 -7.17 3.09
CA ALA A 170 27.82 -8.06 1.99
C ALA A 170 27.29 -9.40 2.50
N HIS A 171 26.26 -9.91 1.82
CA HIS A 171 25.65 -11.20 2.13
C HIS A 171 25.04 -11.77 0.86
N ALA A 172 25.59 -12.89 0.37
CA ALA A 172 25.17 -13.47 -0.89
C ALA A 172 23.72 -13.97 -0.82
N ILE A 173 22.85 -13.41 -1.66
CA ILE A 173 21.45 -13.80 -1.79
C ILE A 173 21.18 -13.95 -3.28
N SER A 174 20.62 -15.08 -3.71
CA SER A 174 20.19 -15.28 -5.09
C SER A 174 18.74 -15.78 -5.10
N LEU A 175 18.03 -15.57 -6.20
CA LEU A 175 16.69 -16.13 -6.39
C LEU A 175 16.81 -17.62 -6.76
N ALA A 176 16.00 -18.45 -6.12
CA ALA A 176 15.86 -19.86 -6.44
C ALA A 176 14.69 -20.05 -7.42
N GLU A 177 14.94 -19.85 -8.72
CA GLU A 177 13.93 -19.94 -9.81
C GLU A 177 13.65 -21.39 -10.26
N ASP A 178 13.59 -22.34 -9.31
CA ASP A 178 13.29 -23.74 -9.61
C ASP A 178 11.77 -23.93 -9.81
N GLY A 179 11.36 -24.03 -11.08
CA GLY A 179 9.96 -24.28 -11.45
C GLY A 179 9.07 -23.03 -11.38
N TRP A 180 9.64 -21.84 -11.27
CA TRP A 180 8.94 -20.56 -11.38
C TRP A 180 9.90 -19.46 -11.85
N GLU A 181 9.38 -18.39 -12.43
CA GLU A 181 10.15 -17.22 -12.84
C GLU A 181 9.48 -15.92 -12.37
N LEU A 182 10.27 -14.86 -12.21
CA LEU A 182 9.74 -13.52 -11.99
C LEU A 182 8.84 -13.09 -13.16
N ARG A 183 7.64 -12.62 -12.83
CA ARG A 183 6.75 -11.97 -13.81
C ARG A 183 7.41 -10.68 -14.33
N SER A 184 7.09 -10.28 -15.56
CA SER A 184 7.68 -9.10 -16.21
C SER A 184 7.60 -7.84 -15.33
N TYR A 185 6.42 -7.50 -14.83
CA TYR A 185 6.24 -6.33 -13.97
C TYR A 185 6.99 -6.43 -12.63
N GLN A 186 7.24 -7.64 -12.11
CA GLN A 186 8.00 -7.83 -10.87
C GLN A 186 9.49 -7.54 -11.12
N ARG A 187 9.99 -7.96 -12.28
CA ARG A 187 11.34 -7.64 -12.75
C ARG A 187 11.50 -6.14 -12.98
N ASP A 188 10.55 -5.52 -13.69
CA ASP A 188 10.53 -4.08 -13.94
C ASP A 188 10.48 -3.28 -12.64
N ALA A 189 9.67 -3.71 -11.66
CA ALA A 189 9.59 -3.06 -10.35
C ALA A 189 10.90 -3.14 -9.57
N ALA A 190 11.55 -4.31 -9.55
CA ALA A 190 12.86 -4.50 -8.91
C ALA A 190 13.96 -3.69 -9.61
N GLU A 191 13.92 -3.59 -10.94
CA GLU A 191 14.83 -2.77 -11.76
C GLU A 191 14.67 -1.29 -11.49
N ALA A 192 13.44 -0.78 -11.54
CA ALA A 192 13.12 0.61 -11.29
C ALA A 192 13.56 1.03 -9.88
N PHE A 193 13.37 0.17 -8.88
CA PHE A 193 13.89 0.38 -7.54
C PHE A 193 15.43 0.43 -7.53
N TRP A 194 16.09 -0.57 -8.11
CA TRP A 194 17.55 -0.70 -8.03
C TRP A 194 18.28 0.48 -8.66
N HIS A 195 17.85 0.91 -9.85
CA HIS A 195 18.38 2.10 -10.52
C HIS A 195 18.08 3.38 -9.75
N GLY A 196 16.91 3.47 -9.10
CA GLY A 196 16.52 4.61 -8.29
C GLY A 196 17.22 4.72 -6.93
N GLY A 197 17.79 3.63 -6.42
CA GLY A 197 18.49 3.60 -5.13
C GLY A 197 17.57 3.36 -3.95
N SER A 198 16.64 4.29 -3.71
CA SER A 198 15.62 4.19 -2.67
C SER A 198 14.29 4.71 -3.18
N GLY A 199 13.19 4.12 -2.72
CA GLY A 199 11.85 4.56 -3.04
C GLY A 199 10.77 3.50 -2.84
N VAL A 200 9.55 3.85 -3.26
CA VAL A 200 8.34 3.04 -3.02
C VAL A 200 7.88 2.37 -4.30
N VAL A 201 7.64 1.07 -4.21
CA VAL A 201 7.00 0.23 -5.23
C VAL A 201 5.56 -0.02 -4.80
N VAL A 202 4.62 0.42 -5.64
CA VAL A 202 3.19 0.26 -5.42
C VAL A 202 2.70 -0.89 -6.27
N LEU A 203 2.28 -1.95 -5.58
CA LEU A 203 1.77 -3.17 -6.21
C LEU A 203 0.56 -3.66 -5.43
N PRO A 204 -0.55 -3.98 -6.11
CA PRO A 204 -1.76 -4.45 -5.45
C PRO A 204 -1.56 -5.75 -4.68
N CYS A 205 -2.53 -6.09 -3.83
CA CYS A 205 -2.52 -7.39 -3.14
C CYS A 205 -2.47 -8.54 -4.15
N GLY A 206 -1.76 -9.63 -3.81
CA GLY A 206 -1.61 -10.79 -4.71
C GLY A 206 -0.61 -10.59 -5.86
N ALA A 207 -0.14 -9.37 -6.12
CA ALA A 207 0.89 -9.08 -7.15
C ALA A 207 2.29 -9.65 -6.84
N GLY A 208 2.51 -10.14 -5.62
CA GLY A 208 3.83 -10.64 -5.20
C GLY A 208 4.78 -9.54 -4.72
N LYS A 209 4.33 -8.63 -3.85
CA LYS A 209 5.19 -7.62 -3.19
C LYS A 209 6.42 -8.24 -2.54
N THR A 210 6.23 -9.36 -1.83
CA THR A 210 7.31 -10.14 -1.19
C THR A 210 8.33 -10.65 -2.21
N ILE A 211 7.88 -11.09 -3.39
CA ILE A 211 8.75 -11.55 -4.47
C ILE A 211 9.61 -10.40 -5.02
N VAL A 212 9.03 -9.20 -5.19
CA VAL A 212 9.79 -8.01 -5.58
C VAL A 212 10.82 -7.62 -4.51
N GLY A 213 10.45 -7.75 -3.23
CA GLY A 213 11.40 -7.60 -2.12
C GLY A 213 12.56 -8.59 -2.20
N ALA A 214 12.27 -9.88 -2.42
CA ALA A 214 13.29 -10.91 -2.59
C ALA A 214 14.18 -10.65 -3.81
N ALA A 215 13.62 -10.20 -4.93
CA ALA A 215 14.37 -9.82 -6.13
C ALA A 215 15.28 -8.60 -5.87
N ALA A 216 14.81 -7.62 -5.10
CA ALA A 216 15.63 -6.49 -4.66
C ALA A 216 16.77 -6.92 -3.73
N MET A 217 16.52 -7.86 -2.82
CA MET A 217 17.55 -8.46 -1.95
C MET A 217 18.61 -9.21 -2.74
N ALA A 218 18.19 -10.01 -3.73
CA ALA A 218 19.11 -10.74 -4.60
C ALA A 218 19.98 -9.81 -5.47
N ARG A 219 19.52 -8.61 -5.78
CA ARG A 219 20.34 -7.57 -6.44
C ARG A 219 21.26 -6.82 -5.48
N ALA A 220 20.84 -6.69 -4.23
CA ALA A 220 21.60 -5.98 -3.22
C ALA A 220 22.79 -6.80 -2.71
N GLU A 221 22.66 -8.13 -2.66
CA GLU A 221 23.68 -9.06 -2.12
C GLU A 221 24.27 -8.56 -0.79
N ALA A 222 23.39 -8.08 0.10
CA ALA A 222 23.77 -7.45 1.35
C ALA A 222 22.82 -7.84 2.48
N THR A 223 23.29 -7.65 3.72
CA THR A 223 22.46 -7.80 4.90
C THR A 223 21.21 -6.93 4.80
N THR A 224 20.06 -7.49 5.18
CA THR A 224 18.76 -6.86 4.93
C THR A 224 17.93 -6.82 6.21
N LEU A 225 17.41 -5.64 6.54
CA LEU A 225 16.41 -5.46 7.58
C LEU A 225 15.02 -5.29 6.94
N ILE A 226 14.08 -6.16 7.30
CA ILE A 226 12.70 -6.13 6.79
C ILE A 226 11.78 -5.71 7.93
N LEU A 227 11.09 -4.59 7.77
CA LEU A 227 10.11 -4.08 8.73
C LEU A 227 8.69 -4.39 8.27
N VAL A 228 7.95 -5.12 9.09
CA VAL A 228 6.60 -5.59 8.79
C VAL A 228 5.58 -5.13 9.83
N THR A 229 4.30 -5.28 9.52
CA THR A 229 3.20 -4.81 10.37
C THR A 229 3.01 -5.64 11.64
N ASN A 230 3.08 -6.96 11.53
CA ASN A 230 2.79 -7.89 12.62
C ASN A 230 3.64 -9.17 12.51
N THR A 231 3.57 -10.02 13.55
CA THR A 231 4.35 -11.26 13.64
C THR A 231 4.01 -12.28 12.55
N VAL A 232 2.79 -12.27 12.02
CA VAL A 232 2.42 -13.24 10.98
C VAL A 232 2.93 -12.82 9.62
N SER A 233 2.91 -11.53 9.29
CA SER A 233 3.65 -11.01 8.14
C SER A 233 5.14 -11.37 8.24
N ALA A 234 5.72 -11.33 9.44
CA ALA A 234 7.11 -11.73 9.64
C ALA A 234 7.35 -13.21 9.29
N HIS A 235 6.45 -14.09 9.75
CA HIS A 235 6.51 -15.51 9.43
C HIS A 235 6.31 -15.79 7.93
N GLN A 236 5.34 -15.13 7.29
CA GLN A 236 5.10 -15.25 5.85
C GLN A 236 6.32 -14.82 5.02
N TRP A 237 6.93 -13.69 5.38
CA TRP A 237 8.17 -13.23 4.77
C TRP A 237 9.29 -14.26 4.91
N LYS A 238 9.49 -14.83 6.12
CA LYS A 238 10.51 -15.86 6.35
C LYS A 238 10.28 -17.08 5.46
N GLN A 239 9.04 -17.60 5.41
CA GLN A 239 8.71 -18.78 4.59
C GLN A 239 8.92 -18.52 3.10
N GLU A 240 8.50 -17.35 2.60
CA GLU A 240 8.66 -17.02 1.18
C GLU A 240 10.13 -16.82 0.81
N LEU A 241 10.93 -16.20 1.68
CA LEU A 241 12.38 -16.06 1.45
C LEU A 241 13.07 -17.43 1.38
N ILE A 242 12.78 -18.35 2.29
CA ILE A 242 13.33 -19.72 2.25
C ILE A 242 12.91 -20.44 0.96
N ARG A 243 11.67 -20.24 0.50
CA ARG A 243 11.14 -20.90 -0.70
C ARG A 243 11.71 -20.32 -2.00
N ARG A 244 11.99 -19.02 -2.05
CA ARG A 244 12.24 -18.27 -3.29
C ARG A 244 13.67 -17.77 -3.45
N THR A 245 14.51 -17.96 -2.45
CA THR A 245 15.90 -17.50 -2.46
C THR A 245 16.85 -18.61 -2.03
N SER A 246 18.16 -18.37 -2.16
CA SER A 246 19.21 -19.26 -1.65
C SER A 246 19.40 -19.23 -0.13
N LEU A 247 18.61 -18.44 0.60
CA LEU A 247 18.74 -18.29 2.05
C LEU A 247 18.30 -19.54 2.80
N THR A 248 19.07 -19.89 3.82
CA THR A 248 18.71 -20.94 4.78
C THR A 248 17.96 -20.39 5.99
N GLU A 249 17.32 -21.26 6.75
CA GLU A 249 16.58 -20.85 7.95
C GLU A 249 17.48 -20.17 9.01
N ASP A 250 18.75 -20.55 9.07
CA ASP A 250 19.74 -19.97 9.99
C ASP A 250 20.19 -18.56 9.59
N GLU A 251 19.98 -18.15 8.35
CA GLU A 251 20.38 -16.81 7.88
C GLU A 251 19.28 -15.76 8.15
N ILE A 252 18.08 -16.21 8.54
CA ILE A 252 16.89 -15.38 8.72
C ILE A 252 16.49 -15.33 10.20
N GLY A 253 16.63 -14.15 10.81
CA GLY A 253 16.25 -13.86 12.20
C GLY A 253 14.88 -13.20 12.29
N GLU A 254 14.12 -13.51 13.33
CA GLU A 254 12.86 -12.83 13.68
C GLU A 254 13.07 -11.96 14.93
N TYR A 255 12.76 -10.67 14.81
CA TYR A 255 12.83 -9.68 15.89
C TYR A 255 11.43 -9.14 16.22
N THR A 256 10.71 -9.88 17.06
CA THR A 256 9.31 -9.64 17.43
C THR A 256 9.15 -9.60 18.95
N GLY A 257 7.92 -9.40 19.45
CA GLY A 257 7.68 -9.40 20.90
C GLY A 257 8.07 -10.71 21.61
N THR A 258 8.09 -11.83 20.87
CA THR A 258 8.35 -13.18 21.40
C THR A 258 9.74 -13.71 21.05
N LYS A 259 10.33 -13.32 19.91
CA LYS A 259 11.66 -13.74 19.46
C LYS A 259 12.57 -12.54 19.25
N LYS A 260 13.86 -12.66 19.58
CA LYS A 260 14.84 -11.56 19.45
C LYS A 260 16.11 -12.08 18.81
N GLU A 261 16.00 -12.47 17.55
CA GLU A 261 17.09 -13.04 16.79
C GLU A 261 17.54 -12.05 15.72
N ILE A 262 18.83 -11.71 15.73
CA ILE A 262 19.45 -10.84 14.74
C ILE A 262 20.40 -11.71 13.90
N ARG A 263 20.11 -11.79 12.60
CA ARG A 263 20.86 -12.57 11.59
C ARG A 263 21.13 -11.67 10.36
N PRO A 264 21.94 -12.09 9.38
CA PRO A 264 22.22 -11.30 8.17
C PRO A 264 20.95 -10.80 7.44
N VAL A 265 19.88 -11.59 7.46
CA VAL A 265 18.53 -11.13 7.13
C VAL A 265 17.71 -11.12 8.41
N THR A 266 17.15 -9.98 8.79
CA THR A 266 16.33 -9.87 10.01
C THR A 266 14.98 -9.27 9.69
N ILE A 267 13.91 -9.91 10.17
CA ILE A 267 12.53 -9.46 9.99
C ILE A 267 11.98 -8.97 11.33
N ALA A 268 11.58 -7.71 11.41
CA ALA A 268 11.13 -7.06 12.63
C ALA A 268 9.76 -6.40 12.48
N THR A 269 8.97 -6.34 13.55
CA THR A 269 7.66 -5.66 13.50
C THR A 269 7.78 -4.16 13.77
N TYR A 270 6.92 -3.33 13.19
CA TYR A 270 6.91 -1.90 13.54
C TYR A 270 6.64 -1.66 15.04
N GLN A 271 5.79 -2.50 15.64
CA GLN A 271 5.37 -2.34 17.03
C GLN A 271 6.55 -2.47 18.01
N ILE A 272 7.47 -3.43 17.80
CA ILE A 272 8.61 -3.59 18.71
C ILE A 272 9.52 -2.35 18.67
N MET A 273 9.67 -1.74 17.50
CA MET A 273 10.46 -0.53 17.33
C MET A 273 9.84 0.68 18.04
N THR A 274 8.51 0.77 18.09
CA THR A 274 7.81 1.86 18.80
C THR A 274 7.68 1.64 20.31
N THR A 275 8.08 0.48 20.84
CA THR A 275 7.92 0.15 22.25
C THR A 275 8.81 1.04 23.13
N ARG A 276 8.18 1.68 24.12
CA ARG A 276 8.86 2.55 25.09
C ARG A 276 8.91 1.90 26.47
N ARG A 277 10.05 2.01 27.15
CA ARG A 277 10.14 1.80 28.60
C ARG A 277 10.75 3.05 29.23
N LYS A 278 10.09 3.57 30.27
CA LYS A 278 10.49 4.82 30.96
C LYS A 278 10.73 6.00 30.00
N GLY A 279 9.93 6.11 28.94
CA GLY A 279 10.02 7.20 27.96
C GLY A 279 11.08 7.01 26.87
N VAL A 280 11.90 5.96 26.93
CA VAL A 280 12.96 5.66 25.94
C VAL A 280 12.55 4.48 25.05
N TYR A 281 12.87 4.55 23.77
CA TYR A 281 12.68 3.45 22.83
C TYR A 281 13.69 2.33 23.09
N THR A 282 13.21 1.11 23.33
CA THR A 282 14.06 0.03 23.87
C THR A 282 14.78 -0.81 22.83
N HIS A 283 14.42 -0.66 21.55
CA HIS A 283 14.91 -1.52 20.47
C HIS A 283 15.58 -0.73 19.34
N LEU A 284 15.98 0.52 19.62
CA LEU A 284 16.74 1.34 18.67
C LEU A 284 18.03 0.66 18.21
N GLU A 285 18.67 -0.09 19.10
CA GLU A 285 19.90 -0.85 18.85
C GLU A 285 19.77 -1.82 17.66
N LEU A 286 18.56 -2.23 17.26
CA LEU A 286 18.38 -3.08 16.08
C LEU A 286 18.89 -2.40 14.80
N PHE A 287 18.70 -1.09 14.68
CA PHE A 287 19.15 -0.34 13.50
C PHE A 287 20.68 -0.26 13.42
N ASP A 288 21.36 -0.34 14.55
CA ASP A 288 22.83 -0.31 14.66
C ASP A 288 23.43 -1.72 14.83
N ALA A 289 22.60 -2.75 14.96
CA ALA A 289 23.05 -4.11 15.29
C ALA A 289 23.87 -4.75 14.17
N ARG A 290 23.62 -4.33 12.92
CA ARG A 290 24.38 -4.72 11.73
C ARG A 290 24.47 -3.58 10.75
N ASP A 291 25.43 -3.70 9.86
CA ASP A 291 25.67 -2.77 8.77
C ASP A 291 24.67 -3.04 7.61
N TRP A 292 23.37 -2.81 7.83
CA TRP A 292 22.30 -3.15 6.88
C TRP A 292 22.49 -2.53 5.48
N GLY A 293 22.71 -3.32 4.44
CA GLY A 293 22.84 -2.82 3.07
C GLY A 293 21.50 -2.43 2.42
N LEU A 294 20.42 -3.10 2.83
CA LEU A 294 19.06 -2.83 2.37
C LEU A 294 18.07 -2.81 3.54
N VAL A 295 17.16 -1.84 3.53
CA VAL A 295 16.01 -1.80 4.43
C VAL A 295 14.74 -1.91 3.61
N VAL A 296 13.93 -2.92 3.90
CA VAL A 296 12.62 -3.13 3.27
C VAL A 296 11.53 -2.76 4.26
N TYR A 297 10.60 -1.91 3.85
CA TYR A 297 9.43 -1.54 4.62
C TYR A 297 8.20 -2.12 3.93
N ASP A 298 7.53 -3.06 4.59
CA ASP A 298 6.30 -3.65 4.08
C ASP A 298 5.06 -2.89 4.58
N GLU A 299 4.04 -2.81 3.74
CA GLU A 299 2.83 -2.00 3.92
C GLU A 299 3.12 -0.58 4.45
N VAL A 300 3.93 0.17 3.70
CA VAL A 300 4.46 1.48 4.14
C VAL A 300 3.40 2.51 4.53
N HIS A 301 2.16 2.34 4.06
CA HIS A 301 1.03 3.19 4.42
C HIS A 301 0.68 3.10 5.93
N LEU A 302 1.04 1.99 6.59
CA LEU A 302 0.85 1.74 8.02
C LEU A 302 2.03 2.19 8.88
N LEU A 303 3.07 2.78 8.28
CA LEU A 303 4.30 3.13 8.99
C LEU A 303 4.03 4.18 10.08
N PRO A 304 4.33 3.90 11.37
CA PRO A 304 4.03 4.83 12.45
C PRO A 304 4.92 6.09 12.43
N ALA A 305 4.33 7.26 12.76
CA ALA A 305 5.03 8.55 12.84
C ALA A 305 6.37 8.54 13.63
N PRO A 306 6.54 7.78 14.73
CA PRO A 306 7.82 7.68 15.43
C PRO A 306 8.96 7.03 14.63
N ILE A 307 8.65 6.02 13.81
CA ILE A 307 9.66 5.27 13.05
C ILE A 307 10.39 6.18 12.06
N PHE A 308 9.69 7.21 11.54
CA PHE A 308 10.28 8.21 10.65
C PHE A 308 11.49 8.93 11.27
N ARG A 309 11.46 9.23 12.57
CA ARG A 309 12.59 9.88 13.24
C ARG A 309 13.70 8.90 13.57
N MET A 310 13.32 7.68 13.95
CA MET A 310 14.25 6.64 14.44
C MET A 310 15.07 6.01 13.31
N THR A 311 14.60 6.09 12.07
CA THR A 311 15.29 5.56 10.89
C THR A 311 16.08 6.65 10.13
N ALA A 312 16.29 7.81 10.75
CA ALA A 312 17.06 8.91 10.17
C ALA A 312 18.53 8.53 9.92
N ASP A 313 19.14 7.73 10.81
CA ASP A 313 20.53 7.28 10.66
C ASP A 313 20.70 6.23 9.55
N LEU A 314 19.64 5.48 9.24
CA LEU A 314 19.59 4.53 8.13
C LEU A 314 19.39 5.21 6.77
N GLN A 315 19.34 6.54 6.72
CA GLN A 315 19.05 7.30 5.50
C GLN A 315 20.15 7.20 4.44
N ALA A 316 21.36 6.80 4.82
CA ALA A 316 22.45 6.53 3.90
C ALA A 316 22.35 5.16 3.19
N ARG A 317 21.41 4.29 3.58
CA ARG A 317 21.22 2.94 2.99
C ARG A 317 20.19 2.93 1.87
N ARG A 318 20.14 1.86 1.09
CA ARG A 318 19.05 1.64 0.14
C ARG A 318 17.76 1.29 0.89
N ARG A 319 16.64 1.90 0.51
CA ARG A 319 15.33 1.72 1.17
C ARG A 319 14.25 1.40 0.17
N LEU A 320 13.67 0.22 0.30
CA LEU A 320 12.54 -0.23 -0.50
C LEU A 320 11.26 -0.12 0.32
N GLY A 321 10.29 0.64 -0.17
CA GLY A 321 8.93 0.62 0.36
C GLY A 321 8.03 -0.24 -0.50
N LEU A 322 7.28 -1.17 0.11
CA LEU A 322 6.29 -2.00 -0.56
C LEU A 322 4.90 -1.63 -0.03
N THR A 323 3.94 -1.39 -0.91
CA THR A 323 2.56 -1.11 -0.50
C THR A 323 1.56 -1.37 -1.63
N ALA A 324 0.31 -1.68 -1.28
CA ALA A 324 -0.78 -1.73 -2.26
C ALA A 324 -1.38 -0.36 -2.56
N THR A 325 -1.17 0.61 -1.67
CA THR A 325 -1.72 1.96 -1.80
C THR A 325 -0.78 2.96 -1.15
N LEU A 326 -0.65 4.12 -1.76
CA LEU A 326 0.08 5.25 -1.15
C LEU A 326 -0.82 6.14 -0.33
N VAL A 327 -2.14 6.00 -0.47
CA VAL A 327 -3.09 6.84 0.24
C VAL A 327 -2.98 6.57 1.74
N ARG A 328 -3.01 7.59 2.59
CA ARG A 328 -3.05 7.42 4.06
C ARG A 328 -4.24 8.14 4.64
N GLU A 329 -4.91 7.49 5.59
CA GLU A 329 -6.07 8.05 6.30
C GLU A 329 -5.74 9.34 7.07
N ASP A 330 -4.47 9.54 7.44
CA ASP A 330 -3.97 10.74 8.12
C ASP A 330 -3.45 11.84 7.16
N ASN A 331 -3.54 11.64 5.83
CA ASN A 331 -3.01 12.52 4.79
C ASN A 331 -1.49 12.82 4.90
N ARG A 332 -0.71 11.94 5.56
CA ARG A 332 0.75 12.13 5.76
C ARG A 332 1.59 11.29 4.80
N GLU A 333 1.14 11.15 3.57
CA GLU A 333 1.78 10.38 2.50
C GLU A 333 3.14 10.98 2.12
N GLY A 334 3.22 12.32 2.10
CA GLY A 334 4.46 13.06 1.86
C GLY A 334 5.60 12.70 2.82
N ASP A 335 5.28 12.29 4.05
CA ASP A 335 6.30 11.87 5.00
C ASP A 335 6.92 10.51 4.61
N VAL A 336 6.18 9.61 3.97
CA VAL A 336 6.67 8.31 3.47
C VAL A 336 7.71 8.50 2.38
N PHE A 337 7.41 9.35 1.38
CA PHE A 337 8.35 9.66 0.31
C PHE A 337 9.61 10.35 0.82
N SER A 338 9.45 11.18 1.85
CA SER A 338 10.56 11.88 2.45
C SER A 338 11.49 10.95 3.26
N LEU A 339 10.98 9.78 3.70
CA LEU A 339 11.75 8.78 4.42
C LEU A 339 12.36 7.73 3.50
N ILE A 340 11.54 7.11 2.66
CA ILE A 340 11.92 5.95 1.84
C ILE A 340 12.48 6.43 0.50
N GLY A 341 11.94 7.51 -0.05
CA GLY A 341 12.26 7.98 -1.38
C GLY A 341 11.01 7.99 -2.27
N PRO A 342 11.15 8.46 -3.52
CA PRO A 342 10.01 8.68 -4.40
C PRO A 342 9.32 7.39 -4.82
N LYS A 343 8.13 7.51 -5.41
CA LYS A 343 7.50 6.37 -6.11
C LYS A 343 8.39 5.94 -7.27
N ARG A 344 8.83 4.69 -7.27
CA ARG A 344 9.71 4.10 -8.31
C ARG A 344 8.93 3.28 -9.32
N TYR A 345 7.86 2.65 -8.87
CA TYR A 345 7.03 1.81 -9.70
C TYR A 345 5.60 1.82 -9.20
N ASP A 346 4.66 1.76 -10.13
CA ASP A 346 3.22 1.74 -9.86
C ASP A 346 2.54 0.87 -10.92
N ALA A 347 1.93 -0.24 -10.49
CA ALA A 347 1.08 -1.06 -11.36
C ALA A 347 -0.37 -0.94 -10.91
N PRO A 348 -1.22 -0.25 -11.69
CA PRO A 348 -2.66 -0.20 -11.44
C PRO A 348 -3.29 -1.60 -11.48
N TRP A 349 -4.30 -1.82 -10.63
CA TRP A 349 -5.02 -3.11 -10.54
C TRP A 349 -5.56 -3.56 -11.90
N LYS A 350 -6.25 -2.67 -12.63
CA LYS A 350 -6.89 -2.95 -13.92
C LYS A 350 -5.91 -3.43 -15.01
N ASP A 351 -4.66 -2.96 -14.97
CA ASP A 351 -3.63 -3.40 -15.92
C ASP A 351 -3.17 -4.83 -15.60
N MET A 352 -3.06 -5.15 -14.31
CA MET A 352 -2.71 -6.49 -13.86
C MET A 352 -3.84 -7.50 -14.10
N GLU A 353 -5.08 -7.05 -13.98
CA GLU A 353 -6.27 -7.83 -14.35
C GLU A 353 -6.33 -8.10 -15.85
N THR A 354 -6.14 -7.07 -16.68
CA THR A 354 -6.13 -7.19 -18.15
C THR A 354 -5.03 -8.13 -18.64
N GLN A 355 -3.88 -8.14 -17.96
CA GLN A 355 -2.76 -9.05 -18.25
C GLN A 355 -2.94 -10.45 -17.65
N GLY A 356 -4.04 -10.72 -16.95
CA GLY A 356 -4.36 -12.03 -16.36
C GLY A 356 -3.53 -12.39 -15.12
N TRP A 357 -2.81 -11.43 -14.54
CA TRP A 357 -1.99 -11.65 -13.34
C TRP A 357 -2.80 -11.64 -12.05
N ILE A 358 -3.93 -10.94 -12.08
CA ILE A 358 -4.90 -10.79 -11.00
C ILE A 358 -6.28 -11.09 -11.59
N ALA A 359 -7.17 -11.67 -10.79
CA ALA A 359 -8.51 -12.00 -11.26
C ALA A 359 -9.48 -10.84 -11.11
N PRO A 360 -10.49 -10.75 -12.00
CA PRO A 360 -11.65 -9.90 -11.77
C PRO A 360 -12.33 -10.33 -10.46
N ALA A 361 -12.60 -9.36 -9.59
CA ALA A 361 -13.48 -9.57 -8.45
C ALA A 361 -14.80 -8.83 -8.72
N ASP A 362 -15.91 -9.57 -8.81
CA ASP A 362 -17.25 -9.00 -8.90
C ASP A 362 -17.71 -8.58 -7.50
N CYS A 363 -17.80 -7.27 -7.26
CA CYS A 363 -18.24 -6.71 -5.98
C CYS A 363 -19.73 -6.35 -6.04
N VAL A 364 -20.52 -7.02 -5.22
CA VAL A 364 -21.98 -6.93 -5.19
C VAL A 364 -22.44 -6.40 -3.84
N GLU A 365 -23.01 -5.21 -3.80
CA GLU A 365 -23.74 -4.73 -2.63
C GLU A 365 -25.19 -5.21 -2.70
N VAL A 366 -25.56 -6.08 -1.78
CA VAL A 366 -26.94 -6.57 -1.67
C VAL A 366 -27.66 -5.75 -0.61
N ARG A 367 -28.59 -4.90 -1.06
CA ARG A 367 -29.35 -4.00 -0.20
C ARG A 367 -30.60 -4.68 0.31
N VAL A 368 -30.69 -4.81 1.63
CA VAL A 368 -31.84 -5.39 2.32
C VAL A 368 -32.74 -4.31 2.90
N THR A 369 -34.04 -4.46 2.70
CA THR A 369 -35.06 -3.63 3.35
C THR A 369 -35.41 -4.25 4.69
N LEU A 370 -35.19 -3.52 5.79
CA LEU A 370 -35.58 -3.98 7.13
C LEU A 370 -37.11 -4.08 7.25
N THR A 371 -37.59 -5.04 8.02
CA THR A 371 -39.01 -5.13 8.39
C THR A 371 -39.44 -3.92 9.21
N ASP A 372 -40.75 -3.61 9.25
CA ASP A 372 -41.27 -2.50 10.05
C ASP A 372 -40.88 -2.59 11.53
N SER A 373 -40.86 -3.81 12.09
CA SER A 373 -40.42 -4.08 13.46
C SER A 373 -38.94 -3.80 13.67
N GLU A 374 -38.07 -4.24 12.75
CA GLU A 374 -36.63 -3.99 12.83
C GLU A 374 -36.32 -2.50 12.63
N ARG A 375 -37.05 -1.83 11.72
CA ARG A 375 -36.92 -0.40 11.44
C ARG A 375 -37.34 0.43 12.65
N LEU A 376 -38.41 0.05 13.33
CA LEU A 376 -38.84 0.69 14.57
C LEU A 376 -37.78 0.51 15.68
N ALA A 377 -37.31 -0.73 15.87
CA ALA A 377 -36.27 -1.04 16.85
C ALA A 377 -34.99 -0.22 16.60
N TYR A 378 -34.54 -0.13 15.34
CA TYR A 378 -33.41 0.70 14.95
C TYR A 378 -33.64 2.20 15.21
N ALA A 379 -34.82 2.72 14.88
CA ALA A 379 -35.14 4.14 15.08
C ALA A 379 -35.13 4.54 16.58
N THR A 380 -35.56 3.61 17.45
CA THR A 380 -35.58 3.80 18.90
C THR A 380 -34.27 3.42 19.60
N ALA A 381 -33.32 2.80 18.90
CA ALA A 381 -32.04 2.40 19.48
C ALA A 381 -31.17 3.62 19.80
N GLU A 382 -30.39 3.48 20.88
CA GLU A 382 -29.40 4.46 21.26
C GLU A 382 -28.36 4.65 20.13
N PRO A 383 -27.86 5.88 19.90
CA PRO A 383 -26.97 6.18 18.78
C PRO A 383 -25.77 5.23 18.64
N GLU A 384 -25.23 4.78 19.77
CA GLU A 384 -24.07 3.88 19.87
C GLU A 384 -24.39 2.43 19.47
N GLU A 385 -25.65 2.02 19.63
CA GLU A 385 -26.12 0.66 19.34
C GLU A 385 -26.74 0.54 17.95
N ARG A 386 -27.15 1.65 17.32
CA ARG A 386 -27.82 1.67 16.01
C ARG A 386 -27.09 0.83 14.96
N TYR A 387 -25.77 0.95 14.86
CA TYR A 387 -25.01 0.18 13.88
C TYR A 387 -25.04 -1.33 14.18
N ARG A 388 -24.94 -1.72 15.46
CA ARG A 388 -25.07 -3.12 15.86
C ARG A 388 -26.45 -3.64 15.47
N PHE A 389 -27.50 -2.90 15.81
CA PHE A 389 -28.88 -3.28 15.49
C PHE A 389 -29.10 -3.56 14.01
N CYS A 390 -28.76 -2.61 13.12
CA CYS A 390 -28.98 -2.81 11.68
C CYS A 390 -28.09 -3.92 11.10
N ALA A 391 -26.89 -4.12 11.65
CA ALA A 391 -25.96 -5.15 11.22
C ALA A 391 -26.37 -6.58 11.63
N THR A 392 -27.10 -6.74 12.73
CA THR A 392 -27.48 -8.04 13.32
C THR A 392 -28.96 -8.41 13.12
N THR A 393 -29.58 -7.92 12.05
CA THR A 393 -31.00 -8.18 11.77
C THR A 393 -31.24 -9.58 11.21
N ASP A 394 -32.39 -10.17 11.57
CA ASP A 394 -32.83 -11.46 11.05
C ASP A 394 -32.99 -11.43 9.52
N THR A 395 -33.40 -10.27 8.99
CA THR A 395 -33.53 -10.09 7.54
C THR A 395 -32.17 -10.25 6.83
N LYS A 396 -31.06 -9.76 7.43
CA LYS A 396 -29.71 -10.02 6.90
C LYS A 396 -29.35 -11.51 7.02
N THR A 397 -29.65 -12.14 8.15
CA THR A 397 -29.39 -13.57 8.39
C THR A 397 -30.02 -14.46 7.32
N LYS A 398 -31.29 -14.22 6.96
CA LYS A 398 -31.99 -14.95 5.89
C LYS A 398 -31.32 -14.77 4.52
N LEU A 399 -30.89 -13.55 4.21
CA LEU A 399 -30.20 -13.26 2.96
C LEU A 399 -28.84 -13.95 2.88
N ILE A 400 -28.09 -13.99 3.98
CA ILE A 400 -26.81 -14.69 4.04
C ILE A 400 -27.01 -16.18 3.78
N GLN A 401 -28.00 -16.80 4.41
CA GLN A 401 -28.36 -18.20 4.14
C GLN A 401 -28.64 -18.42 2.64
N ALA A 402 -29.45 -17.56 2.01
CA ALA A 402 -29.75 -17.66 0.58
C ALA A 402 -28.50 -17.51 -0.31
N LEU A 403 -27.58 -16.60 0.03
CA LEU A 403 -26.30 -16.45 -0.68
C LEU A 403 -25.42 -17.70 -0.53
N VAL A 404 -25.35 -18.28 0.68
CA VAL A 404 -24.60 -19.53 0.91
C VAL A 404 -25.23 -20.70 0.14
N ASP A 405 -26.55 -20.79 0.14
CA ASP A 405 -27.27 -21.81 -0.62
C ASP A 405 -27.06 -21.70 -2.14
N ARG A 406 -26.99 -20.47 -2.68
CA ARG A 406 -26.69 -20.22 -4.09
C ARG A 406 -25.28 -20.71 -4.49
N HIS A 407 -24.32 -20.60 -3.57
CA HIS A 407 -22.93 -20.96 -3.80
C HIS A 407 -22.56 -22.33 -3.19
N LYS A 408 -23.53 -23.25 -3.11
CA LYS A 408 -23.28 -24.62 -2.62
C LYS A 408 -22.19 -25.33 -3.44
N GLY A 409 -21.21 -25.89 -2.73
CA GLY A 409 -20.05 -26.56 -3.33
C GLY A 409 -18.89 -25.62 -3.65
N GLU A 410 -19.06 -24.31 -3.44
CA GLU A 410 -17.97 -23.35 -3.49
C GLU A 410 -17.35 -23.11 -2.12
N GLN A 411 -16.09 -22.68 -2.10
CA GLN A 411 -15.42 -22.29 -0.85
C GLN A 411 -15.85 -20.86 -0.54
N LEU A 412 -16.69 -20.71 0.46
CA LEU A 412 -17.34 -19.48 0.85
C LEU A 412 -16.95 -19.07 2.27
N LEU A 413 -16.52 -17.82 2.39
CA LEU A 413 -16.19 -17.22 3.68
C LEU A 413 -17.25 -16.21 4.12
N VAL A 414 -17.81 -16.38 5.32
CA VAL A 414 -18.74 -15.41 5.94
C VAL A 414 -17.98 -14.57 6.96
N ILE A 415 -18.00 -13.25 6.82
CA ILE A 415 -17.19 -12.32 7.61
C ILE A 415 -18.10 -11.36 8.39
N GLY A 416 -17.87 -11.23 9.69
CA GLY A 416 -18.62 -10.30 10.54
C GLY A 416 -17.82 -9.71 11.70
N GLN A 417 -18.37 -8.65 12.29
CA GLN A 417 -17.79 -7.99 13.47
C GLN A 417 -18.35 -8.54 14.79
N TYR A 418 -19.64 -8.88 14.83
CA TYR A 418 -20.36 -9.21 16.06
C TYR A 418 -20.33 -10.71 16.33
N ILE A 419 -19.67 -11.11 17.41
CA ILE A 419 -19.40 -12.52 17.73
C ILE A 419 -20.71 -13.31 17.90
N ASP A 420 -21.68 -12.76 18.63
CA ASP A 420 -22.97 -13.42 18.90
C ASP A 420 -23.71 -13.73 17.59
N GLN A 421 -23.73 -12.78 16.65
CA GLN A 421 -24.31 -12.98 15.31
C GLN A 421 -23.58 -14.06 14.52
N LEU A 422 -22.24 -14.12 14.64
CA LEU A 422 -21.46 -15.12 13.93
C LEU A 422 -21.69 -16.54 14.48
N ASP A 423 -22.00 -16.68 15.77
CA ASP A 423 -22.41 -17.97 16.34
C ASP A 423 -23.76 -18.42 15.81
N GLU A 424 -24.73 -17.51 15.78
CA GLU A 424 -26.05 -17.77 15.20
C GLU A 424 -25.94 -18.18 13.74
N LEU A 425 -25.13 -17.47 12.96
CA LEU A 425 -24.84 -17.81 11.57
C LEU A 425 -24.11 -19.15 11.44
N GLY A 426 -23.12 -19.43 12.28
CA GLY A 426 -22.41 -20.71 12.27
C GLY A 426 -23.35 -21.90 12.51
N ALA A 427 -24.24 -21.78 13.50
CA ALA A 427 -25.24 -22.80 13.79
C ALA A 427 -26.27 -22.95 12.64
N LEU A 428 -26.73 -21.83 12.08
CA LEU A 428 -27.69 -21.83 10.98
C LEU A 428 -27.12 -22.45 9.69
N LEU A 429 -25.86 -22.13 9.38
CA LEU A 429 -25.16 -22.55 8.16
C LEU A 429 -24.49 -23.92 8.28
N ASP A 430 -24.54 -24.55 9.46
CA ASP A 430 -23.77 -25.76 9.81
C ASP A 430 -22.27 -25.58 9.49
N ALA A 431 -21.72 -24.44 9.91
CA ALA A 431 -20.37 -24.01 9.57
C ALA A 431 -19.53 -23.67 10.82
N PRO A 432 -18.24 -24.06 10.85
CA PRO A 432 -17.35 -23.72 11.94
C PRO A 432 -17.11 -22.20 12.04
N VAL A 433 -16.98 -21.70 13.27
CA VAL A 433 -16.78 -20.28 13.58
C VAL A 433 -15.40 -20.04 14.17
N ILE A 434 -14.63 -19.12 13.58
CA ILE A 434 -13.33 -18.68 14.08
C ILE A 434 -13.44 -17.27 14.66
N LYS A 435 -13.02 -17.14 15.92
CA LYS A 435 -13.06 -15.90 16.71
C LYS A 435 -11.70 -15.60 17.34
N GLY A 436 -11.60 -14.46 18.02
CA GLY A 436 -10.38 -14.06 18.72
C GLY A 436 -9.90 -15.09 19.75
N GLU A 437 -10.82 -15.74 20.46
CA GLU A 437 -10.54 -16.76 21.48
C GLU A 437 -10.23 -18.15 20.91
N THR A 438 -10.46 -18.38 19.61
CA THR A 438 -10.15 -19.66 18.96
C THR A 438 -8.65 -19.90 19.02
N ARG A 439 -8.25 -21.01 19.67
CA ARG A 439 -6.86 -21.41 19.86
C ARG A 439 -6.14 -21.56 18.51
N VAL A 440 -4.87 -21.18 18.47
CA VAL A 440 -4.03 -21.20 17.25
C VAL A 440 -4.08 -22.54 16.53
N ARG A 441 -3.88 -23.66 17.26
CA ARG A 441 -3.92 -25.01 16.68
C ARG A 441 -5.25 -25.37 16.03
N GLU A 442 -6.37 -24.99 16.65
CA GLU A 442 -7.70 -25.27 16.09
C GLU A 442 -7.97 -24.39 14.86
N ARG A 443 -7.52 -23.14 14.93
CA ARG A 443 -7.61 -22.21 13.80
C ARG A 443 -6.84 -22.71 12.58
N GLU A 444 -5.60 -23.17 12.76
CA GLU A 444 -4.79 -23.77 11.69
C GLU A 444 -5.48 -24.99 11.08
N ARG A 445 -5.99 -25.90 11.92
CA ARG A 445 -6.77 -27.07 11.47
C ARG A 445 -7.96 -26.67 10.61
N LEU A 446 -8.77 -25.71 11.06
CA LEU A 446 -9.96 -25.27 10.32
C LEU A 446 -9.58 -24.60 8.99
N PHE A 447 -8.51 -23.80 8.97
CA PHE A 447 -8.02 -23.22 7.71
C PHE A 447 -7.45 -24.26 6.75
N ASP A 448 -6.78 -25.30 7.23
CA ASP A 448 -6.29 -26.41 6.40
C ASP A 448 -7.47 -27.24 5.84
N ALA A 449 -8.48 -27.52 6.65
CA ALA A 449 -9.72 -28.18 6.22
C ALA A 449 -10.46 -27.35 5.17
N PHE A 450 -10.49 -26.02 5.31
CA PHE A 450 -11.09 -25.14 4.31
C PHE A 450 -10.28 -25.13 3.01
N ARG A 451 -8.94 -25.00 3.09
CA ARG A 451 -8.05 -25.01 1.91
C ARG A 451 -8.13 -26.32 1.13
N SER A 452 -8.26 -27.46 1.81
CA SER A 452 -8.41 -28.77 1.19
C SER A 452 -9.81 -29.04 0.63
N GLY A 453 -10.81 -28.21 0.97
CA GLY A 453 -12.20 -28.39 0.58
C GLY A 453 -12.96 -29.43 1.43
N GLU A 454 -12.40 -29.88 2.56
CA GLU A 454 -13.13 -30.70 3.54
C GLU A 454 -14.30 -29.90 4.13
N ILE A 455 -14.09 -28.61 4.37
CA ILE A 455 -15.15 -27.65 4.70
C ILE A 455 -15.27 -26.61 3.60
N ASN A 456 -16.49 -26.36 3.16
CA ASN A 456 -16.77 -25.39 2.09
C ASN A 456 -17.21 -24.03 2.63
N VAL A 457 -17.77 -23.98 3.83
CA VAL A 457 -18.24 -22.74 4.45
C VAL A 457 -17.50 -22.51 5.76
N LEU A 458 -16.99 -21.30 5.95
CA LEU A 458 -16.29 -20.91 7.18
C LEU A 458 -16.76 -19.53 7.63
N VAL A 459 -17.06 -19.38 8.92
CA VAL A 459 -17.48 -18.10 9.50
C VAL A 459 -16.32 -17.51 10.30
N VAL A 460 -15.96 -16.25 10.05
CA VAL A 460 -14.79 -15.62 10.68
C VAL A 460 -15.12 -14.24 11.24
N SER A 461 -14.58 -13.96 12.43
CA SER A 461 -14.71 -12.65 13.06
C SER A 461 -13.59 -11.69 12.67
N LYS A 462 -13.88 -10.38 12.77
CA LYS A 462 -12.91 -9.30 12.54
C LYS A 462 -11.58 -9.49 13.30
N VAL A 463 -11.60 -10.02 14.52
CA VAL A 463 -10.39 -10.20 15.36
C VAL A 463 -9.54 -11.39 14.89
N ALA A 464 -10.13 -12.37 14.22
CA ALA A 464 -9.38 -13.43 13.55
C ALA A 464 -8.67 -12.93 12.27
N ASN A 465 -9.15 -11.83 11.67
CA ASN A 465 -8.66 -11.28 10.39
C ASN A 465 -7.37 -10.45 10.48
N PHE A 466 -7.03 -9.84 11.63
CA PHE A 466 -5.94 -8.85 11.68
C PHE A 466 -4.54 -9.43 11.63
N SER A 467 -4.41 -10.75 11.81
CA SER A 467 -3.11 -11.36 12.05
C SER A 467 -2.88 -12.63 11.23
N ILE A 468 -3.74 -13.06 10.29
CA ILE A 468 -3.56 -14.38 9.66
C ILE A 468 -3.88 -14.38 8.18
N ASP A 469 -3.14 -15.21 7.44
CA ASP A 469 -3.40 -15.63 6.07
C ASP A 469 -4.79 -16.27 5.97
N LEU A 470 -5.79 -15.48 5.57
CA LEU A 470 -7.12 -16.03 5.31
C LEU A 470 -7.02 -16.99 4.13
N PRO A 471 -7.65 -18.17 4.22
CA PRO A 471 -7.57 -19.13 3.14
C PRO A 471 -8.26 -18.56 1.89
N GLU A 472 -7.73 -18.93 0.73
CA GLU A 472 -8.27 -18.52 -0.56
C GLU A 472 -9.72 -19.01 -0.70
N ALA A 473 -10.64 -18.10 -1.04
CA ALA A 473 -12.05 -18.40 -1.24
C ALA A 473 -12.50 -17.90 -2.62
N SER A 474 -13.47 -18.59 -3.22
CA SER A 474 -14.10 -18.10 -4.46
C SER A 474 -15.18 -17.07 -4.16
N VAL A 475 -15.82 -17.18 -2.98
CA VAL A 475 -16.89 -16.29 -2.55
C VAL A 475 -16.62 -15.77 -1.14
N ALA A 476 -16.79 -14.47 -0.95
CA ALA A 476 -16.78 -13.85 0.38
C ALA A 476 -18.08 -13.09 0.61
N VAL A 477 -18.75 -13.36 1.73
CA VAL A 477 -19.97 -12.66 2.17
C VAL A 477 -19.66 -11.89 3.42
N GLN A 478 -19.70 -10.56 3.34
CA GLN A 478 -19.54 -9.69 4.49
C GLN A 478 -20.90 -9.27 5.03
N VAL A 479 -21.13 -9.64 6.29
CA VAL A 479 -22.36 -9.39 7.03
C VAL A 479 -22.35 -8.02 7.69
N SER A 480 -21.20 -7.64 8.25
CA SER A 480 -21.02 -6.35 8.90
C SER A 480 -19.62 -5.80 8.64
N GLY A 481 -19.57 -4.54 8.23
CA GLY A 481 -18.33 -3.81 8.00
C GLY A 481 -17.72 -3.27 9.29
N ALA A 482 -16.41 -3.07 9.29
CA ALA A 482 -15.73 -2.35 10.35
C ALA A 482 -15.62 -0.87 10.01
N TYR A 483 -16.00 0.01 10.92
CA TYR A 483 -15.72 1.44 10.78
C TYR A 483 -14.21 1.69 10.66
N GLY A 484 -13.83 2.51 9.68
CA GLY A 484 -12.58 3.26 9.72
C GLY A 484 -11.46 2.84 8.79
N SER A 485 -11.45 1.66 8.13
CA SER A 485 -10.37 1.35 7.18
C SER A 485 -10.82 0.74 5.85
N ARG A 486 -11.17 1.65 4.92
CA ARG A 486 -11.57 1.35 3.54
C ARG A 486 -10.44 0.63 2.78
N GLN A 487 -9.20 1.04 3.06
CA GLN A 487 -7.99 0.49 2.44
C GLN A 487 -7.73 -0.94 2.89
N GLU A 488 -7.84 -1.19 4.20
CA GLU A 488 -7.66 -2.52 4.74
C GLU A 488 -8.73 -3.48 4.20
N GLU A 489 -9.97 -3.02 4.03
CA GLU A 489 -11.06 -3.81 3.48
C GLU A 489 -10.82 -4.22 2.02
N ALA A 490 -10.43 -3.32 1.12
CA ALA A 490 -10.14 -3.72 -0.27
C ALA A 490 -8.85 -4.54 -0.41
N GLN A 491 -7.82 -4.25 0.41
CA GLN A 491 -6.63 -5.08 0.45
C GLN A 491 -6.94 -6.51 0.92
N ARG A 492 -7.84 -6.65 1.89
CA ARG A 492 -8.35 -7.96 2.34
C ARG A 492 -9.10 -8.67 1.21
N LEU A 493 -9.98 -7.97 0.49
CA LEU A 493 -10.69 -8.53 -0.66
C LEU A 493 -9.74 -9.11 -1.70
N GLY A 494 -8.71 -8.35 -2.10
CA GLY A 494 -7.72 -8.80 -3.06
C GLY A 494 -6.81 -9.96 -2.56
N ARG A 495 -6.76 -10.23 -1.25
CA ARG A 495 -6.04 -11.39 -0.69
C ARG A 495 -6.95 -12.62 -0.54
N LEU A 496 -8.22 -12.40 -0.21
CA LEU A 496 -9.22 -13.43 0.00
C LEU A 496 -9.65 -14.10 -1.30
N LEU A 497 -9.81 -13.29 -2.35
CA LEU A 497 -10.48 -13.68 -3.58
C LEU A 497 -9.46 -14.15 -4.60
N ARG A 498 -9.55 -15.43 -4.99
CA ARG A 498 -8.80 -15.98 -6.13
C ARG A 498 -9.74 -16.71 -7.09
N PRO A 499 -9.46 -16.66 -8.40
CA PRO A 499 -10.25 -17.40 -9.37
C PRO A 499 -9.95 -18.90 -9.20
N LYS A 500 -10.98 -19.73 -9.33
CA LYS A 500 -10.77 -21.18 -9.34
C LYS A 500 -10.23 -21.63 -10.71
N ALA A 501 -9.58 -22.79 -10.73
CA ALA A 501 -9.17 -23.48 -11.96
C ALA A 501 -10.34 -23.75 -12.94
N SER A 502 -11.59 -23.69 -12.45
CA SER A 502 -12.82 -23.80 -13.24
C SER A 502 -13.16 -22.57 -14.08
N GLY A 503 -12.39 -21.47 -13.97
CA GLY A 503 -12.60 -20.25 -14.76
C GLY A 503 -13.72 -19.32 -14.25
N GLN A 504 -14.38 -19.65 -13.14
CA GLN A 504 -15.32 -18.74 -12.49
C GLN A 504 -14.56 -17.65 -11.71
N GLY A 505 -14.91 -16.38 -11.97
CA GLY A 505 -14.35 -15.21 -11.30
C GLY A 505 -14.72 -15.16 -9.81
N ALA A 506 -13.93 -14.47 -9.01
CA ALA A 506 -14.16 -14.39 -7.57
C ALA A 506 -15.28 -13.38 -7.26
N ARG A 507 -16.13 -13.67 -6.27
CA ARG A 507 -17.29 -12.84 -5.91
C ARG A 507 -17.23 -12.33 -4.48
N PHE A 508 -17.56 -11.06 -4.32
CA PHE A 508 -17.70 -10.44 -3.02
C PHE A 508 -19.11 -9.89 -2.83
N TYR A 509 -19.79 -10.35 -1.79
CA TYR A 509 -21.09 -9.83 -1.38
C TYR A 509 -20.95 -8.98 -0.13
N ALA A 510 -21.37 -7.72 -0.21
CA ALA A 510 -21.56 -6.86 0.95
C ALA A 510 -23.05 -6.74 1.25
N VAL A 511 -23.51 -7.30 2.37
CA VAL A 511 -24.92 -7.22 2.77
C VAL A 511 -25.15 -5.93 3.55
N VAL A 512 -26.07 -5.08 3.08
CA VAL A 512 -26.24 -3.70 3.60
C VAL A 512 -27.71 -3.41 3.91
N ALA A 513 -28.00 -2.96 5.13
CA ALA A 513 -29.35 -2.54 5.51
C ALA A 513 -29.69 -1.12 5.00
N ARG A 514 -30.75 -1.01 4.19
CA ARG A 514 -31.23 0.26 3.61
C ARG A 514 -31.67 1.24 4.69
N ASP A 515 -31.48 2.53 4.42
CA ASP A 515 -31.90 3.65 5.28
C ASP A 515 -31.32 3.59 6.71
N THR A 516 -30.13 3.00 6.87
CA THR A 516 -29.41 2.89 8.15
C THR A 516 -27.97 3.37 8.03
N LEU A 517 -27.28 3.50 9.18
CA LEU A 517 -25.85 3.78 9.23
C LEU A 517 -25.00 2.77 8.42
N ASP A 518 -25.50 1.54 8.23
CA ASP A 518 -24.85 0.53 7.41
C ASP A 518 -24.71 0.98 5.95
N GLN A 519 -25.75 1.62 5.40
CA GLN A 519 -25.73 2.17 4.03
C GLN A 519 -24.77 3.36 3.89
N ASP A 520 -24.72 4.24 4.90
CA ASP A 520 -23.79 5.37 4.91
C ASP A 520 -22.33 4.88 4.89
N TYR A 521 -22.03 3.84 5.67
CA TYR A 521 -20.70 3.22 5.69
C TYR A 521 -20.39 2.50 4.39
N ALA A 522 -21.37 1.80 3.82
CA ALA A 522 -21.21 1.13 2.55
C ALA A 522 -20.92 2.10 1.39
N ALA A 523 -21.52 3.30 1.38
CA ALA A 523 -21.25 4.35 0.39
C ALA A 523 -19.79 4.85 0.40
N HIS A 524 -19.10 4.77 1.55
CA HIS A 524 -17.68 5.07 1.63
C HIS A 524 -16.81 3.96 1.03
N ARG A 525 -17.17 2.70 1.26
CA ARG A 525 -16.51 1.54 0.64
C ARG A 525 -16.73 1.51 -0.87
N GLN A 526 -17.96 1.75 -1.33
CA GLN A 526 -18.29 1.85 -2.75
C GLN A 526 -17.37 2.84 -3.46
N ARG A 527 -17.24 4.06 -2.92
CA ARG A 527 -16.36 5.09 -3.49
C ARG A 527 -14.92 4.60 -3.59
N PHE A 528 -14.41 3.98 -2.53
CA PHE A 528 -13.04 3.47 -2.51
C PHE A 528 -12.81 2.34 -3.53
N LEU A 529 -13.69 1.34 -3.57
CA LEU A 529 -13.61 0.24 -4.53
C LEU A 529 -13.70 0.74 -5.99
N ALA A 530 -14.61 1.68 -6.26
CA ALA A 530 -14.72 2.32 -7.57
C ALA A 530 -13.47 3.15 -7.92
N GLU A 531 -12.87 3.86 -6.96
CA GLU A 531 -11.61 4.61 -7.16
C GLU A 531 -10.42 3.69 -7.48
N GLN A 532 -10.44 2.45 -6.99
CA GLN A 532 -9.45 1.41 -7.30
C GLN A 532 -9.76 0.64 -8.60
N GLY A 533 -10.91 0.88 -9.23
CA GLY A 533 -11.32 0.25 -10.48
C GLY A 533 -12.02 -1.10 -10.35
N TYR A 534 -12.52 -1.47 -9.16
CA TYR A 534 -13.34 -2.68 -9.01
C TYR A 534 -14.71 -2.50 -9.67
N ALA A 535 -15.17 -3.51 -10.41
CA ALA A 535 -16.55 -3.59 -10.86
C ALA A 535 -17.47 -3.68 -9.63
N TYR A 536 -18.36 -2.70 -9.47
CA TYR A 536 -19.21 -2.58 -8.30
C TYR A 536 -20.66 -2.37 -8.71
N ARG A 537 -21.54 -3.26 -8.26
CA ARG A 537 -22.97 -3.19 -8.55
C ARG A 537 -23.80 -3.32 -7.29
N ILE A 538 -24.96 -2.67 -7.32
CA ILE A 538 -25.92 -2.66 -6.23
C ILE A 538 -27.15 -3.42 -6.69
N VAL A 539 -27.54 -4.42 -5.90
CA VAL A 539 -28.69 -5.29 -6.19
C VAL A 539 -29.64 -5.30 -5.02
N ASP A 540 -30.91 -5.58 -5.29
CA ASP A 540 -31.92 -5.73 -4.26
C ASP A 540 -31.87 -7.15 -3.66
N ALA A 541 -32.02 -7.25 -2.34
CA ALA A 541 -32.16 -8.53 -1.65
C ALA A 541 -33.34 -9.35 -2.18
N ASP A 542 -34.42 -8.71 -2.62
CA ASP A 542 -35.59 -9.41 -3.15
C ASP A 542 -35.26 -10.18 -4.44
N ALA A 543 -34.43 -9.61 -5.32
CA ALA A 543 -33.93 -10.29 -6.52
C ALA A 543 -33.08 -11.52 -6.16
N VAL A 544 -32.24 -11.38 -5.13
CA VAL A 544 -31.43 -12.48 -4.60
C VAL A 544 -32.32 -13.62 -4.10
N LEU A 545 -33.32 -13.30 -3.29
CA LEU A 545 -34.25 -14.25 -2.68
C LEU A 545 -35.20 -14.89 -3.71
N ALA A 546 -35.53 -14.17 -4.79
CA ALA A 546 -36.30 -14.67 -5.92
C ALA A 546 -35.50 -15.62 -6.83
N GLY A 547 -34.18 -15.77 -6.61
CA GLY A 547 -33.32 -16.64 -7.40
C GLY A 547 -32.88 -16.04 -8.73
N GLU A 548 -33.01 -14.72 -8.92
CA GLU A 548 -32.56 -14.05 -10.13
C GLU A 548 -31.04 -14.15 -10.30
N GLU A 549 -30.56 -14.07 -11.55
CA GLU A 549 -29.14 -13.94 -11.84
C GLU A 549 -28.68 -12.55 -11.38
N ILE A 550 -27.89 -12.56 -10.31
CA ILE A 550 -27.12 -11.42 -9.84
C ILE A 550 -25.69 -11.62 -10.27
#